data_AF-A0A4Q3DGR2-F1
#
_entry.id   AF-A0A4Q3DGR2-F1
#
_cell.length_a   1.000
_cell.length_b   1.000
_cell.length_c   1.000
_cell.angle_alpha   90.00
_cell.angle_beta   90.00
_cell.angle_gamma   90.00
#
_symmetry.space_group_name_H-M   'P 1'
#
loop_
_entity.id
_entity.type
_entity.pdbx_description
1 polymer ?
#
loop_
_entity_poly.entity_id
_entity_poly.type
_entity_poly.pdbx_seq_one_letter_code
_entity_poly.pdbx_strand_id
1 'polypeptide(L)'
;GLLGAFMGTFSGTLNAAQAYVVNDIYLKYINPNAPTKTIISMNYLVGVVVVILGVTLGFFAKDVNSILQWIVGGLYGGYIAANVLKWYWWRFNANGFFWGMASGIASALLLPYVKIWFPSVFFSLDLYNWPMLFVISIIGCIAGTYTAPPTDTEVLKKFYRTVRPWGFWKPIHELVVADDASFTGNKRFKLDMFNVVLGIIAQLCFTILPMYFILWMKLPLLITVVLIGVIMLILKKTWWDKLEN
;
A
#
# COMPACT_ATOMS: atom_id res chain seq x y z
N GLY A 1 -1.20 23.74 14.54
CA GLY A 1 -2.03 22.90 13.64
C GLY A 1 -1.21 22.30 12.54
N LEU A 2 -0.99 23.02 11.44
CA LEU A 2 -0.30 22.53 10.23
C LEU A 2 1.13 22.03 10.48
N LEU A 3 1.95 22.79 11.23
CA LEU A 3 3.30 22.35 11.62
C LEU A 3 3.29 21.07 12.48
N GLY A 4 2.28 20.91 13.34
CA GLY A 4 2.13 19.70 14.15
C GLY A 4 1.76 18.48 13.31
N ALA A 5 0.84 18.65 12.35
CA ALA A 5 0.51 17.60 11.38
C ALA A 5 1.71 17.22 10.52
N PHE A 6 2.46 18.21 10.02
CA PHE A 6 3.71 18.00 9.30
C PHE A 6 4.74 17.22 10.13
N MET A 7 5.02 17.67 11.36
CA MET A 7 5.97 17.01 12.24
C MET A 7 5.54 15.57 12.58
N GLY A 8 4.25 15.33 12.75
CA GLY A 8 3.71 13.99 12.97
C GLY A 8 3.98 13.05 11.80
N THR A 9 3.65 13.46 10.57
CA THR A 9 3.91 12.65 9.37
C THR A 9 5.40 12.48 9.09
N PHE A 10 6.17 13.55 9.25
CA PHE A 10 7.62 13.55 9.03
C PHE A 10 8.33 12.62 10.01
N SER A 11 8.04 12.76 11.31
CA SER A 11 8.63 11.91 12.34
C SER A 11 8.26 10.44 12.15
N GLY A 12 6.99 10.14 11.84
CA GLY A 12 6.56 8.77 11.56
C GLY A 12 7.31 8.14 10.39
N THR A 13 7.42 8.84 9.27
CA THR A 13 8.12 8.34 8.08
C THR A 13 9.63 8.17 8.33
N LEU A 14 10.26 9.12 9.04
CA LEU A 14 11.68 9.05 9.38
C LEU A 14 11.98 7.88 10.31
N ASN A 15 11.16 7.68 11.35
CA ASN A 15 11.29 6.54 12.27
C ASN A 15 11.15 5.21 11.55
N ALA A 16 10.21 5.10 10.60
CA ALA A 16 10.06 3.89 9.78
C ALA A 16 11.30 3.65 8.91
N ALA A 17 11.83 4.69 8.25
CA ALA A 17 13.06 4.57 7.45
C ALA A 17 14.26 4.11 8.28
N GLN A 18 14.44 4.67 9.48
CA GLN A 18 15.47 4.23 10.42
C GLN A 18 15.30 2.75 10.80
N ALA A 19 14.08 2.36 11.19
CA ALA A 19 13.80 0.99 11.58
C ALA A 19 14.02 0.00 10.43
N TYR A 20 13.63 0.32 9.19
CA TYR A 20 13.85 -0.55 8.03
C TYR A 20 15.34 -0.75 7.74
N VAL A 21 16.13 0.33 7.70
CA VAL A 21 17.57 0.21 7.42
C VAL A 21 18.28 -0.52 8.56
N VAL A 22 17.96 -0.21 9.81
CA VAL A 22 18.67 -0.81 10.95
C VAL A 22 18.26 -2.27 11.16
N ASN A 23 16.97 -2.60 11.13
CA ASN A 23 16.53 -3.97 11.39
C ASN A 23 16.75 -4.88 10.17
N ASP A 24 16.37 -4.42 8.97
CA ASP A 24 16.34 -5.31 7.80
C ASP A 24 17.69 -5.39 7.09
N ILE A 25 18.56 -4.37 7.23
CA ILE A 25 19.89 -4.35 6.62
C ILE A 25 20.98 -4.55 7.67
N TYR A 26 21.08 -3.64 8.65
CA TYR A 26 22.20 -3.64 9.57
C TYR A 26 22.21 -4.86 10.50
N LEU A 27 21.12 -5.11 11.23
CA LEU A 27 21.03 -6.27 12.13
C LEU A 27 21.00 -7.57 11.34
N LYS A 28 20.29 -7.64 10.22
CA LYS A 28 20.16 -8.90 9.48
C LYS A 28 21.45 -9.33 8.74
N TYR A 29 22.21 -8.39 8.18
CA TYR A 29 23.34 -8.72 7.29
C TYR A 29 24.71 -8.22 7.77
N ILE A 30 24.78 -7.19 8.63
CA ILE A 30 26.05 -6.57 9.03
C ILE A 30 26.46 -6.98 10.44
N ASN A 31 25.58 -6.80 11.43
CA ASN A 31 25.87 -7.13 12.82
C ASN A 31 24.61 -7.62 13.58
N PRO A 32 24.30 -8.93 13.51
CA PRO A 32 23.12 -9.51 14.18
C PRO A 32 23.11 -9.40 15.69
N ASN A 33 24.29 -9.34 16.31
CA ASN A 33 24.45 -9.30 17.77
C ASN A 33 24.83 -7.89 18.26
N ALA A 34 24.46 -6.85 17.52
CA ALA A 34 24.77 -5.48 17.90
C ALA A 34 24.15 -5.14 19.28
N PRO A 35 24.93 -4.58 20.23
CA PRO A 35 24.37 -4.18 21.52
C PRO A 35 23.41 -3.00 21.33
N THR A 36 22.42 -2.88 22.23
CA THR A 36 21.36 -1.86 22.15
C THR A 36 21.90 -0.44 21.94
N LYS A 37 23.03 -0.10 22.57
CA LYS A 37 23.68 1.21 22.40
C LYS A 37 24.10 1.46 20.95
N THR A 38 24.64 0.45 20.26
CA THR A 38 25.04 0.54 18.85
C THR A 38 23.81 0.64 17.94
N ILE A 39 22.74 -0.09 18.24
CA ILE A 39 21.47 -0.02 17.49
C ILE A 39 20.90 1.40 17.56
N ILE A 40 20.87 2.00 18.76
CA ILE A 40 20.39 3.37 18.96
C ILE A 40 21.25 4.37 18.18
N SER A 41 22.57 4.30 18.29
CA SER A 41 23.48 5.16 17.54
C SER A 41 23.31 5.01 16.02
N MET A 42 23.11 3.78 15.53
CA MET A 42 22.88 3.52 14.12
C MET A 42 21.55 4.11 13.65
N ASN A 43 20.48 4.01 14.44
CA ASN A 43 19.21 4.66 14.13
C ASN A 43 19.38 6.17 13.99
N TYR A 44 20.08 6.83 14.92
CA TYR A 44 20.36 8.27 14.79
C TYR A 44 21.17 8.60 13.55
N LEU A 45 22.22 7.83 13.24
CA LEU A 45 23.06 8.03 12.06
C LEU A 45 22.23 7.92 10.78
N VAL A 46 21.44 6.85 10.64
CA VAL A 46 20.54 6.66 9.48
C VAL A 46 19.55 7.81 9.38
N GLY A 47 18.98 8.25 10.50
CA GLY A 47 18.04 9.37 10.52
C GLY A 47 18.67 10.65 9.99
N VAL A 48 19.85 11.01 10.49
CA VAL A 48 20.60 12.19 10.03
C VAL A 48 20.92 12.09 8.54
N VAL A 49 21.39 10.93 8.06
CA VAL A 49 21.70 10.71 6.65
C VAL A 49 20.45 10.86 5.78
N VAL A 50 19.34 10.23 6.16
CA VAL A 50 18.06 10.31 5.43
C VAL A 50 17.56 11.76 5.36
N VAL A 51 17.67 12.52 6.46
CA VAL A 51 17.27 13.93 6.48
C VAL A 51 18.17 14.77 5.57
N ILE A 52 19.49 14.62 5.64
CA ILE A 52 20.43 15.37 4.79
C ILE A 52 20.15 15.08 3.31
N LEU A 53 19.97 13.79 2.95
CA LEU A 53 19.64 13.40 1.57
C LEU A 53 18.28 13.96 1.14
N GLY A 54 17.26 13.86 1.98
CA GLY A 54 15.92 14.39 1.71
C GLY A 54 15.92 15.91 1.49
N VAL A 55 16.61 16.67 2.34
CA VAL A 55 16.76 18.13 2.19
C VAL A 55 17.53 18.47 0.92
N THR A 56 18.62 17.77 0.65
CA THR A 56 19.43 17.97 -0.55
C THR A 56 18.60 17.75 -1.82
N LEU A 57 17.89 16.61 -1.90
CA LEU A 57 16.98 16.33 -3.02
C LEU A 57 15.83 17.35 -3.10
N GLY A 58 15.35 17.84 -1.96
CA GLY A 58 14.35 18.91 -1.87
C GLY A 58 14.80 20.21 -2.53
N PHE A 59 16.08 20.58 -2.45
CA PHE A 59 16.60 21.76 -3.18
C PHE A 59 16.62 21.57 -4.70
N PHE A 60 16.67 20.33 -5.18
CA PHE A 60 16.58 20.02 -6.62
C PHE A 60 15.14 19.89 -7.12
N ALA A 61 14.17 19.79 -6.21
CA ALA A 61 12.75 19.70 -6.53
C ALA A 61 12.22 21.04 -7.08
N LYS A 62 12.04 21.12 -8.40
CA LYS A 62 11.54 22.33 -9.06
C LYS A 62 10.04 22.55 -8.88
N ASP A 63 9.26 21.47 -8.83
CA ASP A 63 7.81 21.51 -8.73
C ASP A 63 7.29 20.35 -7.87
N VAL A 64 6.64 20.70 -6.76
CA VAL A 64 6.11 19.72 -5.80
C VAL A 64 4.99 18.91 -6.45
N ASN A 65 4.15 19.53 -7.27
CA ASN A 65 3.04 18.86 -7.93
C ASN A 65 3.53 17.77 -8.89
N SER A 66 4.54 18.06 -9.70
CA SER A 66 5.15 17.10 -10.64
C SER A 66 5.75 15.90 -9.90
N ILE A 67 6.48 16.15 -8.79
CA ILE A 67 7.05 15.07 -7.97
C ILE A 67 5.94 14.20 -7.36
N LEU A 68 4.89 14.83 -6.82
CA LEU A 68 3.75 14.10 -6.26
C LEU A 68 3.03 13.28 -7.34
N GLN A 69 2.80 13.83 -8.53
CA GLN A 69 2.20 13.10 -9.64
C GLN A 69 3.06 11.93 -10.10
N TRP A 70 4.38 12.08 -10.12
CA TRP A 70 5.28 10.99 -10.50
C TRP A 70 5.35 9.89 -9.42
N ILE A 71 5.44 10.24 -8.14
CA ILE A 71 5.47 9.27 -7.04
C ILE A 71 4.12 8.55 -6.90
N VAL A 72 3.02 9.30 -6.84
CA VAL A 72 1.67 8.75 -6.57
C VAL A 72 1.03 8.20 -7.85
N GLY A 73 1.18 8.89 -8.97
CA GLY A 73 0.63 8.44 -10.26
C GLY A 73 1.51 7.39 -10.95
N GLY A 74 2.83 7.52 -10.85
CA GLY A 74 3.78 6.59 -11.45
C GLY A 74 4.08 5.38 -10.57
N LEU A 75 4.84 5.60 -9.48
CA LEU A 75 5.40 4.52 -8.67
C LEU A 75 4.34 3.71 -7.91
N TYR A 76 3.33 4.35 -7.33
CA TYR A 76 2.30 3.64 -6.56
C TYR A 76 1.47 2.70 -7.45
N GLY A 77 1.30 2.98 -8.74
CA GLY A 77 0.65 2.05 -9.68
C GLY A 77 1.37 0.71 -9.77
N GLY A 78 2.70 0.73 -9.79
CA GLY A 78 3.52 -0.48 -9.74
C GLY A 78 3.48 -1.23 -8.40
N TYR A 79 3.19 -0.51 -7.31
CA TYR A 79 3.14 -1.07 -5.97
C TYR A 79 1.80 -1.76 -5.66
N ILE A 80 0.69 -1.19 -6.12
CA ILE A 80 -0.66 -1.65 -5.75
C ILE A 80 -0.92 -3.07 -6.24
N ALA A 81 -0.55 -3.41 -7.48
CA ALA A 81 -0.85 -4.72 -8.08
C ALA A 81 -0.30 -5.89 -7.23
N ALA A 82 0.99 -5.85 -6.92
CA ALA A 82 1.64 -6.89 -6.11
C ALA A 82 1.09 -6.97 -4.67
N ASN A 83 0.73 -5.82 -4.09
CA ASN A 83 0.19 -5.76 -2.73
C ASN A 83 -1.27 -6.20 -2.61
N VAL A 84 -2.05 -6.12 -3.69
CA VAL A 84 -3.39 -6.69 -3.75
C VAL A 84 -3.31 -8.19 -4.02
N LEU A 85 -2.58 -8.61 -5.06
CA LEU A 85 -2.54 -10.01 -5.48
C LEU A 85 -2.05 -10.97 -4.39
N LYS A 86 -1.12 -10.54 -3.52
CA LYS A 86 -0.62 -11.36 -2.41
C LYS A 86 -1.70 -11.83 -1.42
N TRP A 87 -2.81 -11.10 -1.30
CA TRP A 87 -3.89 -11.45 -0.39
C TRP A 87 -5.00 -12.26 -1.07
N TYR A 88 -5.25 -12.01 -2.34
CA TYR A 88 -6.44 -12.54 -3.04
C TYR A 88 -6.14 -13.70 -3.99
N TRP A 89 -4.87 -14.04 -4.25
CA TRP A 89 -4.51 -15.12 -5.18
C TRP A 89 -3.53 -16.12 -4.57
N TRP A 90 -3.98 -17.36 -4.34
CA TRP A 90 -3.20 -18.41 -3.69
C TRP A 90 -1.88 -18.76 -4.36
N ARG A 91 -1.79 -18.61 -5.69
CA ARG A 91 -0.61 -18.98 -6.48
C ARG A 91 0.47 -17.89 -6.46
N PHE A 92 0.11 -16.67 -6.06
CA PHE A 92 1.02 -15.54 -6.08
C PHE A 92 2.20 -15.79 -5.13
N ASN A 93 3.42 -15.75 -5.68
CA ASN A 93 4.65 -16.09 -4.96
C ASN A 93 5.62 -14.88 -4.94
N ALA A 94 6.78 -15.07 -4.29
CA ALA A 94 7.80 -14.02 -4.16
C ALA A 94 8.32 -13.50 -5.51
N ASN A 95 8.39 -14.36 -6.53
CA ASN A 95 8.82 -13.95 -7.88
C ASN A 95 7.77 -13.11 -8.59
N GLY A 96 6.49 -13.46 -8.45
CA GLY A 96 5.38 -12.60 -8.89
C GLY A 96 5.42 -11.23 -8.22
N PHE A 97 5.67 -11.19 -6.91
CA PHE A 97 5.84 -9.93 -6.17
C PHE A 97 7.01 -9.10 -6.70
N PHE A 98 8.18 -9.73 -6.86
CA PHE A 98 9.39 -9.07 -7.34
C PHE A 98 9.22 -8.51 -8.76
N TRP A 99 8.83 -9.34 -9.73
CA TRP A 99 8.68 -8.92 -11.13
C TRP A 99 7.53 -7.93 -11.33
N GLY A 100 6.45 -8.06 -10.56
CA GLY A 100 5.35 -7.10 -10.55
C GLY A 100 5.78 -5.71 -10.10
N MET A 101 6.52 -5.64 -8.99
CA MET A 101 7.03 -4.37 -8.46
C MET A 101 8.14 -3.80 -9.35
N ALA A 102 9.07 -4.65 -9.82
CA ALA A 102 10.15 -4.24 -10.70
C ALA A 102 9.65 -3.69 -12.04
N SER A 103 8.71 -4.39 -12.69
CA SER A 103 8.09 -3.91 -13.94
C SER A 103 7.32 -2.61 -13.73
N GLY A 104 6.60 -2.46 -12.62
CA GLY A 104 5.89 -1.22 -12.28
C GLY A 104 6.85 -0.03 -12.07
N ILE A 105 7.91 -0.22 -11.28
CA ILE A 105 8.95 0.80 -11.06
C ILE A 105 9.67 1.14 -12.36
N ALA A 106 10.10 0.13 -13.13
CA ALA A 106 10.76 0.33 -14.42
C ALA A 106 9.86 1.12 -15.38
N SER A 107 8.57 0.79 -15.43
CA SER A 107 7.61 1.51 -16.28
C SER A 107 7.45 2.97 -15.86
N ALA A 108 7.38 3.25 -14.55
CA ALA A 108 7.30 4.62 -14.03
C ALA A 108 8.59 5.44 -14.28
N LEU A 109 9.77 4.79 -14.22
CA LEU A 109 11.06 5.42 -14.52
C LEU A 109 11.23 5.69 -16.03
N LEU A 110 10.72 4.79 -16.87
CA LEU A 110 10.81 4.90 -18.33
C LEU A 110 9.75 5.82 -18.92
N LEU A 111 8.64 6.06 -18.22
CA LEU A 111 7.51 6.86 -18.70
C LEU A 111 7.92 8.23 -19.27
N PRO A 112 8.79 9.04 -18.62
CA PRO A 112 9.19 10.34 -19.17
C PRO A 112 9.91 10.21 -20.52
N TYR A 113 10.70 9.17 -20.71
CA TYR A 113 11.44 8.93 -21.96
C TYR A 113 10.49 8.41 -23.04
N VAL A 114 9.66 7.41 -22.73
CA VAL A 114 8.72 6.81 -23.69
C VAL A 114 7.71 7.83 -24.21
N LYS A 115 7.28 8.79 -23.37
CA LYS A 115 6.43 9.90 -23.76
C LYS A 115 6.99 10.75 -24.90
N ILE A 116 8.31 10.91 -24.98
CA ILE A 116 8.97 11.67 -26.04
C ILE A 116 8.81 10.95 -27.39
N TRP A 117 8.90 9.61 -27.37
CA TRP A 117 8.78 8.78 -28.57
C TRP A 117 7.33 8.52 -28.99
N PHE A 118 6.39 8.48 -28.03
CA PHE A 118 4.98 8.18 -28.26
C PHE A 118 4.03 9.22 -27.61
N PRO A 119 4.11 10.49 -28.03
CA PRO A 119 3.33 11.57 -27.41
C PRO A 119 1.81 11.45 -27.63
N SER A 120 1.37 10.68 -28.63
CA SER A 120 -0.05 10.42 -28.90
C SER A 120 -0.67 9.32 -28.03
N VAL A 121 0.15 8.48 -27.39
CA VAL A 121 -0.30 7.33 -26.61
C VAL A 121 -0.39 7.66 -25.11
N PHE A 122 0.49 8.53 -24.63
CA PHE A 122 0.60 8.87 -23.22
C PHE A 122 0.06 10.26 -22.93
N PHE A 123 -0.67 10.39 -21.81
CA PHE A 123 -1.18 11.67 -21.37
C PHE A 123 -0.06 12.56 -20.82
N SER A 124 -0.18 13.87 -21.02
CA SER A 124 0.77 14.86 -20.51
C SER A 124 0.90 14.78 -18.98
N LEU A 125 -0.22 14.73 -18.27
CA LEU A 125 -0.23 14.50 -16.82
C LEU A 125 0.06 13.03 -16.49
N ASP A 126 1.06 12.81 -15.62
CA ASP A 126 1.49 11.47 -15.20
C ASP A 126 0.37 10.67 -14.52
N LEU A 127 -0.49 11.35 -13.75
CA LEU A 127 -1.59 10.73 -13.03
C LEU A 127 -2.54 9.93 -13.94
N TYR A 128 -2.83 10.41 -15.16
CA TYR A 128 -3.73 9.71 -16.09
C TYR A 128 -3.10 8.48 -16.72
N ASN A 129 -1.77 8.32 -16.64
CA ASN A 129 -1.08 7.14 -17.14
C ASN A 129 -1.07 5.99 -16.11
N TRP A 130 -1.50 6.25 -14.87
CA TRP A 130 -1.55 5.25 -13.80
C TRP A 130 -2.26 3.93 -14.20
N PRO A 131 -3.43 3.92 -14.88
CA PRO A 131 -4.08 2.67 -15.27
C PRO A 131 -3.21 1.81 -16.19
N MET A 132 -2.46 2.42 -17.11
CA MET A 132 -1.55 1.70 -18.00
C MET A 132 -0.38 1.10 -17.22
N LEU A 133 0.23 1.87 -16.32
CA LEU A 133 1.31 1.38 -15.45
C LEU A 133 0.84 0.24 -14.55
N PHE A 134 -0.37 0.34 -14.03
CA PHE A 134 -1.01 -0.70 -13.23
C PHE A 134 -1.19 -2.00 -14.03
N VAL A 135 -1.66 -1.91 -15.29
CA VAL A 135 -1.77 -3.08 -16.18
C VAL A 135 -0.41 -3.71 -16.45
N ILE A 136 0.63 -2.91 -16.73
CA ILE A 136 1.99 -3.43 -16.94
C ILE A 136 2.48 -4.17 -15.69
N SER A 137 2.25 -3.59 -14.50
CA SER A 137 2.61 -4.24 -13.24
C SER A 137 1.83 -5.54 -13.00
N ILE A 138 0.54 -5.60 -13.35
CA ILE A 138 -0.24 -6.85 -13.30
C ILE A 138 0.36 -7.90 -14.24
N ILE A 139 0.72 -7.52 -15.47
CA ILE A 139 1.36 -8.44 -16.41
C ILE A 139 2.67 -8.97 -15.84
N GLY A 140 3.50 -8.10 -15.25
CA GLY A 140 4.72 -8.49 -14.55
C GLY A 140 4.47 -9.41 -13.35
N CYS A 141 3.42 -9.14 -12.57
CA CYS A 141 2.99 -10.00 -11.47
C CYS A 141 2.63 -11.40 -11.95
N ILE A 142 1.81 -11.49 -13.00
CA ILE A 142 1.34 -12.76 -13.55
C ILE A 142 2.51 -13.52 -14.17
N ALA A 143 3.27 -12.88 -15.06
CA ALA A 143 4.44 -13.48 -15.71
C ALA A 143 5.45 -14.00 -14.67
N GLY A 144 5.81 -13.18 -13.68
CA GLY A 144 6.72 -13.56 -12.61
C GLY A 144 6.19 -14.64 -11.68
N THR A 145 4.86 -14.78 -11.55
CA THR A 145 4.27 -15.86 -10.75
C THR A 145 4.48 -17.20 -11.43
N TYR A 146 4.39 -17.27 -12.77
CA TYR A 146 4.53 -18.50 -13.54
C TYR A 146 5.98 -18.90 -13.84
N THR A 147 6.97 -18.03 -13.60
CA THR A 147 8.39 -18.38 -13.74
C THR A 147 8.90 -19.28 -12.61
N ALA A 148 8.13 -19.43 -11.53
CA ALA A 148 8.52 -20.21 -10.37
C ALA A 148 7.38 -21.09 -9.87
N PRO A 149 7.69 -22.20 -9.17
CA PRO A 149 6.67 -23.02 -8.54
C PRO A 149 5.87 -22.21 -7.50
N PRO A 150 4.64 -22.65 -7.20
CA PRO A 150 3.88 -22.08 -6.09
C PRO A 150 4.63 -22.26 -4.77
N THR A 151 4.34 -21.39 -3.80
CA THR A 151 4.84 -21.55 -2.43
C THR A 151 4.42 -22.89 -1.84
N ASP A 152 5.25 -23.42 -0.93
CA ASP A 152 5.01 -24.69 -0.26
C ASP A 152 3.58 -24.80 0.30
N THR A 153 2.96 -25.95 0.03
CA THR A 153 1.56 -26.19 0.36
C THR A 153 1.28 -26.12 1.86
N GLU A 154 2.21 -26.56 2.72
CA GLU A 154 2.04 -26.48 4.19
C GLU A 154 2.06 -25.03 4.68
N VAL A 155 2.92 -24.19 4.09
CA VAL A 155 2.93 -22.75 4.39
C VAL A 155 1.60 -22.10 3.96
N LEU A 156 1.08 -22.44 2.78
CA LEU A 156 -0.20 -21.95 2.29
C LEU A 156 -1.37 -22.41 3.16
N LYS A 157 -1.41 -23.68 3.57
CA LYS A 157 -2.43 -24.22 4.49
C LYS A 157 -2.38 -23.50 5.84
N LYS A 158 -1.18 -23.33 6.42
CA LYS A 158 -0.99 -22.60 7.68
C LYS A 158 -1.47 -21.16 7.58
N PHE A 159 -1.11 -20.47 6.50
CA PHE A 159 -1.57 -19.10 6.24
C PHE A 159 -3.10 -19.02 6.11
N TYR A 160 -3.70 -19.91 5.33
CA TYR A 160 -5.13 -19.93 5.09
C TYR A 160 -5.95 -20.23 6.36
N ARG A 161 -5.46 -21.14 7.22
CA ARG A 161 -6.08 -21.46 8.52
C ARG A 161 -6.14 -20.25 9.45
N THR A 162 -5.06 -19.46 9.48
CA THR A 162 -4.92 -18.29 10.36
C THR A 162 -5.68 -17.07 9.83
N VAL A 163 -5.46 -16.71 8.57
CA VAL A 163 -5.93 -15.42 8.02
C VAL A 163 -7.35 -15.53 7.43
N ARG A 164 -7.73 -16.72 6.93
CA ARG A 164 -9.00 -16.95 6.23
C ARG A 164 -9.31 -15.89 5.15
N PRO A 165 -8.36 -15.61 4.24
CA PRO A 165 -8.49 -14.54 3.25
C PRO A 165 -9.60 -14.83 2.25
N TRP A 166 -10.17 -13.76 1.68
CA TRP A 166 -11.08 -13.86 0.53
C TRP A 166 -10.30 -13.97 -0.78
N GLY A 167 -11.01 -14.34 -1.86
CA GLY A 167 -10.47 -14.34 -3.22
C GLY A 167 -10.33 -15.75 -3.80
N PHE A 168 -9.36 -15.91 -4.68
CA PHE A 168 -9.06 -17.16 -5.36
C PHE A 168 -8.23 -18.05 -4.41
N TRP A 169 -8.87 -18.66 -3.42
CA TRP A 169 -8.23 -19.59 -2.47
C TRP A 169 -8.89 -20.97 -2.45
N LYS A 170 -9.84 -21.23 -3.36
CA LYS A 170 -10.60 -22.47 -3.44
C LYS A 170 -9.73 -23.75 -3.42
N PRO A 171 -8.61 -23.86 -4.16
CA PRO A 171 -7.78 -25.07 -4.13
C PRO A 171 -7.16 -25.34 -2.75
N ILE A 172 -6.67 -24.29 -2.06
CA ILE A 172 -6.09 -24.43 -0.73
C ILE A 172 -7.18 -24.69 0.32
N HIS A 173 -8.37 -24.10 0.15
CA HIS A 173 -9.52 -24.36 1.01
C HIS A 173 -9.92 -25.84 0.96
N GLU A 174 -10.01 -26.43 -0.23
CA GLU A 174 -10.32 -27.85 -0.40
C GLU A 174 -9.29 -28.76 0.27
N LEU A 175 -8.00 -28.43 0.18
CA LEU A 175 -6.94 -29.15 0.89
C LEU A 175 -7.05 -29.01 2.41
N VAL A 176 -7.37 -27.82 2.91
CA VAL A 176 -7.54 -27.59 4.35
C VAL A 176 -8.77 -28.33 4.90
N VAL A 177 -9.86 -28.36 4.14
CA VAL A 177 -11.09 -29.09 4.52
C VAL A 177 -10.91 -30.61 4.44
N ALA A 178 -10.07 -31.10 3.52
CA ALA A 178 -9.68 -32.51 3.49
C ALA A 178 -8.89 -32.91 4.74
N ASP A 179 -8.02 -32.03 5.24
CA ASP A 179 -7.28 -32.24 6.49
C ASP A 179 -8.16 -32.04 7.75
N ASP A 180 -9.13 -31.12 7.70
CA ASP A 180 -10.03 -30.78 8.81
C ASP A 180 -11.44 -30.42 8.29
N ALA A 181 -12.35 -31.39 8.35
CA ALA A 181 -13.72 -31.24 7.86
C ALA A 181 -14.56 -30.21 8.64
N SER A 182 -14.12 -29.79 9.84
CA SER A 182 -14.80 -28.77 10.64
C SER A 182 -14.47 -27.34 10.21
N PHE A 183 -13.44 -27.17 9.38
CA PHE A 183 -12.94 -25.86 9.00
C PHE A 183 -13.92 -25.12 8.07
N THR A 184 -14.40 -23.95 8.53
CA THR A 184 -15.22 -23.05 7.72
C THR A 184 -14.43 -21.83 7.29
N GLY A 185 -14.36 -21.59 5.97
CA GLY A 185 -13.79 -20.35 5.42
C GLY A 185 -14.63 -19.11 5.74
N ASN A 186 -14.04 -17.93 5.54
CA ASN A 186 -14.72 -16.66 5.79
C ASN A 186 -15.82 -16.39 4.73
N LYS A 187 -17.08 -16.29 5.17
CA LYS A 187 -18.26 -16.04 4.32
C LYS A 187 -18.68 -14.57 4.26
N ARG A 188 -18.03 -13.67 5.01
CA ARG A 188 -18.47 -12.27 5.20
C ARG A 188 -18.03 -11.30 4.11
N PHE A 189 -17.43 -11.78 3.01
CA PHE A 189 -16.90 -10.96 1.92
C PHE A 189 -17.78 -9.77 1.50
N LYS A 190 -19.10 -9.98 1.33
CA LYS A 190 -20.03 -8.90 0.94
C LYS A 190 -20.11 -7.78 1.97
N LEU A 191 -20.17 -8.13 3.25
CA LEU A 191 -20.19 -7.15 4.35
C LEU A 191 -18.85 -6.45 4.49
N ASP A 192 -17.75 -7.21 4.36
CA ASP A 192 -16.40 -6.66 4.48
C ASP A 192 -16.11 -5.68 3.34
N MET A 193 -16.47 -6.02 2.10
CA MET A 193 -16.33 -5.13 0.95
C MET A 193 -17.21 -3.88 1.07
N PHE A 194 -18.44 -4.03 1.59
CA PHE A 194 -19.31 -2.89 1.88
C PHE A 194 -18.68 -1.94 2.90
N ASN A 195 -18.10 -2.48 3.97
CA ASN A 195 -17.39 -1.69 4.99
C ASN A 195 -16.15 -1.00 4.40
N VAL A 196 -15.40 -1.66 3.51
CA VAL A 196 -14.25 -1.06 2.81
C VAL A 196 -14.70 0.13 1.95
N VAL A 197 -15.77 0.01 1.18
CA VAL A 197 -16.30 1.12 0.37
C VAL A 197 -16.73 2.30 1.24
N LEU A 198 -17.43 2.05 2.34
CA LEU A 198 -17.78 3.09 3.30
C LEU A 198 -16.55 3.76 3.92
N GLY A 199 -15.51 2.97 4.24
CA GLY A 199 -14.23 3.48 4.72
C GLY A 199 -13.54 4.41 3.71
N ILE A 200 -13.53 4.04 2.42
CA ILE A 200 -12.99 4.88 1.35
C ILE A 200 -13.76 6.20 1.27
N ILE A 201 -15.10 6.15 1.27
CA ILE A 201 -15.93 7.35 1.22
C ILE A 201 -15.68 8.24 2.44
N ALA A 202 -15.59 7.67 3.64
CA ALA A 202 -15.26 8.41 4.86
C ALA A 202 -13.88 9.07 4.78
N GLN A 203 -12.87 8.37 4.28
CA GLN A 203 -11.52 8.92 4.10
C GLN A 203 -11.51 10.11 3.12
N LEU A 204 -12.23 9.99 2.00
CA LEU A 204 -12.42 11.10 1.06
C LEU A 204 -13.13 12.28 1.73
N CYS A 205 -14.16 12.01 2.53
CA CYS A 205 -14.89 13.02 3.29
C CYS A 205 -14.01 13.74 4.32
N PHE A 206 -13.17 13.01 5.06
CA PHE A 206 -12.19 13.60 5.97
C PHE A 206 -11.15 14.47 5.24
N THR A 207 -10.83 14.12 3.99
CA THR A 207 -9.88 14.88 3.18
C THR A 207 -10.48 16.22 2.73
N ILE A 208 -11.75 16.24 2.31
CA ILE A 208 -12.41 17.45 1.81
C ILE A 208 -13.02 18.34 2.91
N LEU A 209 -13.29 17.78 4.10
CA LEU A 209 -13.88 18.50 5.23
C LEU A 209 -13.10 19.79 5.61
N PRO A 210 -11.77 19.77 5.82
CA PRO A 210 -11.03 20.99 6.14
C PRO A 210 -11.05 22.00 4.98
N MET A 211 -11.06 21.55 3.72
CA MET A 211 -11.18 22.45 2.56
C MET A 211 -12.52 23.18 2.56
N TYR A 212 -13.65 22.48 2.72
CA TYR A 212 -14.96 23.12 2.75
C TYR A 212 -15.15 24.02 3.96
N PHE A 213 -14.54 23.67 5.10
CA PHE A 213 -14.53 24.51 6.28
C PHE A 213 -13.78 25.84 6.03
N ILE A 214 -12.57 25.77 5.48
CA ILE A 214 -11.74 26.96 5.20
C ILE A 214 -12.37 27.83 4.12
N LEU A 215 -12.89 27.23 3.04
CA LEU A 215 -13.55 27.93 1.94
C LEU A 215 -14.95 28.45 2.28
N TRP A 216 -15.42 28.25 3.53
CA TRP A 216 -16.75 28.68 3.99
C TRP A 216 -17.92 28.15 3.14
N MET A 217 -17.75 26.98 2.52
CA MET A 217 -18.77 26.34 1.69
C MET A 217 -19.80 25.62 2.57
N LYS A 218 -20.77 26.37 3.09
CA LYS A 218 -21.72 25.89 4.13
C LYS A 218 -22.50 24.63 3.75
N LEU A 219 -23.05 24.57 2.53
CA LEU A 219 -23.86 23.43 2.09
C LEU A 219 -23.01 22.16 1.88
N PRO A 220 -21.90 22.18 1.11
CA PRO A 220 -20.99 21.03 1.01
C PRO A 220 -20.43 20.59 2.36
N LEU A 221 -20.08 21.53 3.25
CA LEU A 221 -19.59 21.21 4.59
C LEU A 221 -20.64 20.42 5.39
N LEU A 222 -21.90 20.88 5.39
CA LEU A 222 -22.99 20.20 6.10
C LEU A 222 -23.20 18.78 5.55
N ILE A 223 -23.23 18.61 4.22
CA ILE A 223 -23.36 17.31 3.57
C ILE A 223 -22.23 16.37 4.02
N THR A 224 -20.97 16.83 3.98
CA THR A 224 -19.82 16.04 4.39
C THR A 224 -19.89 15.62 5.85
N VAL A 225 -20.27 16.53 6.77
CA VAL A 225 -20.40 16.21 8.20
C VAL A 225 -21.50 15.18 8.46
N VAL A 226 -22.67 15.35 7.82
CA VAL A 226 -23.77 14.39 7.92
C VAL A 226 -23.36 13.03 7.37
N LEU A 227 -22.69 13.01 6.22
CA LEU A 227 -22.24 11.77 5.59
C LEU A 227 -21.23 11.01 6.47
N ILE A 228 -20.26 11.70 7.06
CA ILE A 228 -19.32 11.10 8.02
C ILE A 228 -20.09 10.54 9.22
N GLY A 229 -21.06 11.29 9.76
CA GLY A 229 -21.91 10.82 10.86
C GLY A 229 -22.67 9.53 10.53
N VAL A 230 -23.32 9.48 9.36
CA VAL A 230 -24.04 8.29 8.88
C VAL A 230 -23.09 7.11 8.68
N ILE A 231 -21.93 7.33 8.05
CA ILE A 231 -20.95 6.26 7.82
C ILE A 231 -20.42 5.72 9.14
N MET A 232 -20.10 6.58 10.12
CA MET A 232 -19.66 6.14 11.45
C MET A 232 -20.72 5.28 12.15
N LEU A 233 -22.00 5.64 12.05
CA LEU A 233 -23.09 4.84 12.63
C LEU A 233 -23.24 3.47 11.95
N ILE A 234 -23.09 3.43 10.61
CA ILE A 234 -23.14 2.18 9.85
C ILE A 234 -21.95 1.30 10.23
N LEU A 235 -20.72 1.82 10.12
CA LEU A 235 -19.48 1.09 10.43
C LEU A 235 -19.44 0.62 11.88
N LYS A 236 -20.03 1.37 12.82
CA LYS A 236 -20.19 0.92 14.20
C LYS A 236 -20.95 -0.42 14.25
N LYS A 237 -22.11 -0.51 13.60
CA LYS A 237 -22.94 -1.73 13.60
C LYS A 237 -22.41 -2.84 12.71
N THR A 238 -21.82 -2.51 11.57
CA THR A 238 -21.45 -3.50 10.54
C THR A 238 -20.02 -4.01 10.70
N TRP A 239 -19.14 -3.24 11.35
CA TRP A 239 -17.74 -3.59 11.54
C TRP A 239 -17.36 -3.62 13.03
N TRP A 240 -17.48 -2.49 13.76
CA TRP A 240 -16.95 -2.37 15.12
C TRP A 240 -17.56 -3.38 16.10
N ASP A 241 -18.90 -3.46 16.15
CA ASP A 241 -19.61 -4.35 17.08
C ASP A 241 -19.47 -5.85 16.70
N LYS A 242 -18.88 -6.16 15.53
CA LYS A 242 -18.70 -7.51 14.99
C LYS A 242 -17.25 -7.97 14.94
N LEU A 243 -16.32 -7.17 15.47
CA LEU A 243 -14.92 -7.56 15.65
C LEU A 243 -14.87 -8.72 16.66
N GLU A 244 -14.30 -9.84 16.22
CA GLU A 244 -14.00 -10.97 17.10
C GLU A 244 -12.80 -10.56 17.96
N ASN A 245 -12.98 -10.56 19.29
CA ASN A 245 -11.90 -10.32 20.27
C ASN A 245 -10.90 -11.48 20.28
#